data_AF-A0A626GGG0-F1
#
_entry.id   AF-A0A626GGG0-F1
#
_cell.length_a   1.000
_cell.length_b   1.000
_cell.length_c   1.000
_cell.angle_alpha   90.00
_cell.angle_beta   90.00
_cell.angle_gamma   90.00
#
_symmetry.space_group_name_H-M   'P 1'
#
loop_
_entity.id
_entity.type
_entity.pdbx_description
1 polymer ?
#
loop_
_entity_poly.entity_id
_entity_poly.type
_entity_poly.pdbx_seq_one_letter_code
_entity_poly.pdbx_strand_id
1 'polypeptide(L)'
;MAEFELKALITGVDRLSPALSKMQKKIRGFKRQAEEASQGGLALGGGLAAGLTLSLKSYADQENAATGLKVAMMDANGEVGKSFQDINKLAIGLGNQLPGTTADFQNMMQMLVRQGIPAENILGGVGKATAYLAVQLKKTPEAAAEFAAKMQDATGTASEDMMGLFDTIQKAFYLGVDDTNMLSFFTKTSSVLKMVNKDGLQAAQSLAPISVMMDQMGMNGESAGNALRKVIQSGLSVKKIRDVNKVMARQKLGVQLDFTDGKGSFGGLDNMFRQLAKLRKLTDVKRTGVLKAIFGDDAET
;
A
#
# COMPACT_ATOMS: atom_id res chain seq x y z
N MET A 1 -14.66 -40.45 -4.85
CA MET A 1 -14.56 -39.12 -5.48
C MET A 1 -13.12 -38.56 -5.54
N ALA A 2 -12.07 -39.38 -5.40
CA ALA A 2 -10.67 -38.91 -5.50
C ALA A 2 -9.96 -39.26 -6.83
N GLU A 3 -10.53 -40.14 -7.66
CA GLU A 3 -9.90 -40.57 -8.93
C GLU A 3 -10.20 -39.66 -10.14
N PHE A 4 -11.24 -38.82 -10.06
CA PHE A 4 -11.62 -37.92 -11.16
C PHE A 4 -10.75 -36.65 -11.22
N GLU A 5 -10.27 -36.16 -10.08
CA GLU A 5 -9.40 -34.99 -9.96
C GLU A 5 -7.97 -35.26 -10.47
N LEU A 6 -7.45 -36.48 -10.21
CA LEU A 6 -6.11 -36.89 -10.65
C LEU A 6 -6.03 -37.08 -12.18
N LYS A 7 -7.09 -37.58 -12.83
CA LYS A 7 -7.13 -37.70 -14.29
C LYS A 7 -7.22 -36.34 -15.01
N ALA A 8 -7.89 -35.35 -14.42
CA ALA A 8 -7.98 -33.99 -14.95
C ALA A 8 -6.64 -33.22 -14.81
N LEU A 9 -5.93 -33.40 -13.70
CA LEU A 9 -4.60 -32.85 -13.49
C LEU A 9 -3.55 -33.48 -14.42
N ILE A 10 -3.60 -34.80 -14.64
CA ILE A 10 -2.67 -35.50 -15.54
C ILE A 10 -2.91 -35.13 -17.01
N THR A 11 -4.18 -34.96 -17.44
CA THR A 11 -4.49 -34.52 -18.83
C THR A 11 -4.18 -33.04 -19.10
N GLY A 12 -4.22 -32.18 -18.08
CA GLY A 12 -3.77 -30.79 -18.17
C GLY A 12 -2.25 -30.67 -18.35
N VAL A 13 -1.48 -31.48 -17.62
CA VAL A 13 -0.01 -31.53 -17.73
C VAL A 13 0.43 -32.13 -19.07
N ASP A 14 -0.25 -33.15 -19.59
CA ASP A 14 0.05 -33.73 -20.91
C ASP A 14 -0.26 -32.81 -22.10
N ARG A 15 -1.23 -31.90 -21.97
CA ARG A 15 -1.50 -30.88 -23.00
C ARG A 15 -0.54 -29.68 -22.93
N LEU A 16 -0.01 -29.37 -21.75
CA LEU A 16 0.96 -28.30 -21.54
C LEU A 16 2.42 -28.74 -21.81
N SER A 17 2.75 -30.02 -21.61
CA SER A 17 4.07 -30.60 -21.85
C SER A 17 4.63 -30.37 -23.27
N PRO A 18 3.87 -30.57 -24.37
CA PRO A 18 4.37 -30.29 -25.72
C PRO A 18 4.55 -28.79 -25.99
N ALA A 19 3.76 -27.91 -25.37
CA ALA A 19 3.91 -26.46 -25.48
C ALA A 19 5.16 -25.97 -24.71
N LEU A 20 5.37 -26.48 -23.49
CA LEU A 20 6.55 -26.23 -22.67
C LEU A 20 7.83 -26.79 -23.31
N SER A 21 7.75 -27.99 -23.92
CA SER A 21 8.86 -28.61 -24.65
C SER A 21 9.22 -27.83 -25.93
N LYS A 22 8.22 -27.29 -26.65
CA LYS A 22 8.44 -26.38 -27.79
C LYS A 22 9.07 -25.06 -27.33
N MET A 23 8.65 -24.53 -26.19
CA MET A 23 9.21 -23.32 -25.61
C MET A 23 10.66 -23.53 -25.14
N GLN A 24 10.97 -24.64 -24.46
CA GLN A 24 12.34 -25.01 -24.10
C GLN A 24 13.24 -25.22 -25.33
N LYS A 25 12.72 -25.84 -26.41
CA LYS A 25 13.46 -25.97 -27.68
C LYS A 25 13.74 -24.61 -28.32
N LYS A 26 12.78 -23.68 -28.31
CA LYS A 26 12.98 -22.30 -28.81
C LYS A 26 13.97 -21.52 -27.95
N ILE A 27 13.92 -21.65 -26.62
CA ILE A 27 14.87 -21.00 -25.70
C ILE A 27 16.29 -21.56 -25.89
N ARG A 28 16.44 -22.88 -26.05
CA ARG A 28 17.75 -23.49 -26.37
C ARG A 28 18.27 -23.09 -27.75
N GLY A 29 17.39 -23.00 -28.75
CA GLY A 29 17.74 -22.51 -30.10
C GLY A 29 18.18 -21.04 -30.09
N PHE A 30 17.48 -20.21 -29.32
CA PHE A 30 17.82 -18.80 -29.11
C PHE A 30 19.15 -18.63 -28.35
N LYS A 31 19.40 -19.44 -27.32
CA LYS A 31 20.67 -19.44 -26.58
C LYS A 31 21.84 -19.87 -27.47
N ARG A 32 21.63 -20.88 -28.33
CA ARG A 32 22.62 -21.31 -29.34
C ARG A 32 22.89 -20.24 -30.40
N GLN A 33 21.85 -19.58 -30.91
CA GLN A 33 21.99 -18.47 -31.86
C GLN A 33 22.66 -17.25 -31.23
N ALA A 34 22.42 -16.98 -29.95
CA ALA A 34 23.09 -15.91 -29.20
C ALA A 34 24.56 -16.24 -28.92
N GLU A 35 24.87 -17.50 -28.58
CA GLU A 35 26.25 -17.98 -28.40
C GLU A 35 27.02 -17.97 -29.73
N GLU A 36 26.42 -18.44 -30.83
CA GLU A 36 26.98 -18.40 -32.19
C GLU A 36 27.17 -16.96 -32.71
N ALA A 37 26.24 -16.04 -32.42
CA ALA A 37 26.40 -14.61 -32.74
C ALA A 37 27.44 -13.90 -31.86
N SER A 38 27.76 -14.43 -30.68
CA SER A 38 28.80 -13.89 -29.79
C SER A 38 30.20 -14.43 -30.05
N GLN A 39 30.33 -15.63 -30.64
CA GLN A 39 31.62 -16.25 -30.96
C GLN A 39 32.12 -15.91 -32.38
N GLY A 40 31.26 -15.40 -33.26
CA GLY A 40 31.60 -15.00 -34.63
C GLY A 40 31.88 -13.49 -34.80
N GLY A 41 33.03 -13.02 -34.32
CA GLY A 41 33.78 -11.86 -34.86
C GLY A 41 33.02 -10.55 -35.17
N LEU A 42 33.12 -9.59 -34.24
CA LEU A 42 32.80 -8.18 -34.43
C LEU A 42 33.64 -7.53 -35.57
N ALA A 43 32.98 -7.07 -36.63
CA ALA A 43 33.40 -5.89 -37.40
C ALA A 43 32.21 -5.36 -38.22
N LEU A 44 31.81 -4.09 -37.98
CA LEU A 44 30.87 -3.27 -38.78
C LEU A 44 29.35 -3.25 -38.46
N GLY A 45 28.86 -3.75 -37.31
CA GLY A 45 27.40 -3.77 -37.05
C GLY A 45 26.91 -3.52 -35.62
N GLY A 46 27.77 -3.05 -34.70
CA GLY A 46 27.50 -3.05 -33.26
C GLY A 46 26.31 -2.20 -32.78
N GLY A 47 25.94 -1.14 -33.50
CA GLY A 47 24.81 -0.27 -33.12
C GLY A 47 23.44 -0.80 -33.55
N LEU A 48 23.37 -1.45 -34.71
CA LEU A 48 22.10 -1.89 -35.31
C LEU A 48 21.60 -3.20 -34.69
N ALA A 49 22.49 -4.15 -34.40
CA ALA A 49 22.10 -5.42 -33.77
C ALA A 49 21.67 -5.22 -32.30
N ALA A 50 22.35 -4.34 -31.54
CA ALA A 50 21.94 -3.98 -30.18
C ALA A 50 20.59 -3.24 -30.16
N GLY A 51 20.36 -2.32 -31.10
CA GLY A 51 19.08 -1.60 -31.22
C GLY A 51 17.91 -2.51 -31.63
N LEU A 52 18.15 -3.45 -32.56
CA LEU A 52 17.14 -4.43 -33.00
C LEU A 52 16.84 -5.48 -31.91
N THR A 53 17.84 -5.94 -31.16
CA THR A 53 17.63 -6.90 -30.07
C THR A 53 16.92 -6.27 -28.88
N LEU A 54 17.23 -5.02 -28.52
CA LEU A 54 16.52 -4.28 -27.46
C LEU A 54 15.06 -4.01 -27.83
N SER A 55 14.78 -3.60 -29.07
CA SER A 55 13.42 -3.33 -29.54
C SER A 55 12.57 -4.60 -29.67
N LEU A 56 13.16 -5.71 -30.13
CA LEU A 56 12.49 -7.02 -30.12
C LEU A 56 12.22 -7.52 -28.69
N LYS A 57 13.18 -7.34 -27.79
CA LYS A 57 13.00 -7.72 -26.37
C LYS A 57 11.91 -6.90 -25.70
N SER A 58 11.89 -5.57 -25.89
CA SER A 58 10.86 -4.70 -25.31
C SER A 58 9.46 -5.03 -25.84
N TYR A 59 9.35 -5.37 -27.13
CA TYR A 59 8.08 -5.80 -27.72
C TYR A 59 7.63 -7.14 -27.13
N ALA A 60 8.53 -8.11 -27.01
CA ALA A 60 8.22 -9.41 -26.41
C ALA A 60 7.82 -9.28 -24.93
N ASP A 61 8.55 -8.45 -24.16
CA ASP A 61 8.24 -8.18 -22.75
C ASP A 61 6.87 -7.49 -22.61
N GLN A 62 6.53 -6.57 -23.52
CA GLN A 62 5.22 -5.93 -23.58
C GLN A 62 4.10 -6.91 -23.96
N GLU A 63 4.30 -7.81 -24.93
CA GLU A 63 3.30 -8.84 -25.25
C GLU A 63 3.08 -9.81 -24.08
N ASN A 64 4.16 -10.20 -23.40
CA ASN A 64 4.10 -11.05 -22.22
C ASN A 64 3.33 -10.36 -21.07
N ALA A 65 3.64 -9.10 -20.78
CA ALA A 65 2.97 -8.32 -19.73
C ALA A 65 1.50 -8.05 -20.07
N ALA A 66 1.19 -7.71 -21.33
CA ALA A 66 -0.20 -7.59 -21.79
C ALA A 66 -0.98 -8.91 -21.63
N THR A 67 -0.34 -10.05 -21.91
CA THR A 67 -0.93 -11.38 -21.71
C THR A 67 -1.13 -11.69 -20.23
N GLY A 68 -0.16 -11.38 -19.37
CA GLY A 68 -0.27 -11.54 -17.92
C GLY A 68 -1.40 -10.70 -17.31
N LEU A 69 -1.50 -9.43 -17.72
CA LEU A 69 -2.60 -8.55 -17.37
C LEU A 69 -3.94 -9.10 -17.86
N LYS A 70 -4.00 -9.59 -19.11
CA LYS A 70 -5.21 -10.20 -19.68
C LYS A 70 -5.69 -11.36 -18.83
N VAL A 71 -4.78 -12.26 -18.44
CA VAL A 71 -5.09 -13.42 -17.58
C VAL A 71 -5.56 -12.98 -16.20
N ALA A 72 -4.94 -11.97 -15.59
CA ALA A 72 -5.38 -11.46 -14.28
C ALA A 72 -6.78 -10.83 -14.33
N MET A 73 -7.21 -10.36 -15.49
CA MET A 73 -8.53 -9.75 -15.72
C MET A 73 -9.57 -10.71 -16.31
N MET A 74 -9.21 -11.98 -16.59
CA MET A 74 -10.17 -12.98 -17.04
C MET A 74 -11.17 -13.25 -15.92
N ASP A 75 -12.45 -13.21 -16.24
CA ASP A 75 -13.49 -13.63 -15.32
C ASP A 75 -13.54 -15.16 -15.16
N ALA A 76 -14.45 -15.66 -14.32
CA ALA A 76 -14.59 -17.09 -14.06
C ALA A 76 -14.96 -17.91 -15.31
N ASN A 77 -15.48 -17.27 -16.37
CA ASN A 77 -15.83 -17.90 -17.65
C ASN A 77 -14.68 -17.82 -18.66
N GLY A 78 -13.56 -17.19 -18.29
CA GLY A 78 -12.42 -16.95 -19.17
C GLY A 78 -12.65 -15.83 -20.17
N GLU A 79 -13.67 -15.00 -19.98
CA GLU A 79 -13.93 -13.84 -20.82
C GLU A 79 -13.14 -12.64 -20.32
N VAL A 80 -12.65 -11.85 -21.27
CA VAL A 80 -11.92 -10.61 -21.00
C VAL A 80 -12.79 -9.46 -21.46
N GLY A 81 -13.39 -8.77 -20.49
CA GLY A 81 -14.26 -7.65 -20.75
C GLY A 81 -13.55 -6.43 -21.35
N LYS A 82 -14.35 -5.45 -21.78
CA LYS A 82 -13.90 -4.18 -22.36
C LYS A 82 -12.87 -3.44 -21.49
N SER A 83 -12.95 -3.60 -20.17
CA SER A 83 -12.06 -2.99 -19.19
C SER A 83 -10.58 -3.33 -19.41
N PHE A 84 -10.24 -4.50 -19.97
CA PHE A 84 -8.85 -4.84 -20.30
C PHE A 84 -8.25 -3.88 -21.33
N GLN A 85 -8.99 -3.57 -22.39
CA GLN A 85 -8.48 -2.68 -23.44
C GLN A 85 -8.22 -1.28 -22.89
N ASP A 86 -9.10 -0.79 -22.01
CA ASP A 86 -8.97 0.54 -21.44
C ASP A 86 -7.84 0.60 -20.40
N ILE A 87 -7.68 -0.44 -19.57
CA ILE A 87 -6.53 -0.53 -18.63
C ILE A 87 -5.21 -0.65 -19.40
N ASN A 88 -5.18 -1.43 -20.48
CA ASN A 88 -3.98 -1.57 -21.31
C ASN A 88 -3.62 -0.23 -21.99
N LYS A 89 -4.60 0.51 -22.51
CA LYS A 89 -4.39 1.87 -23.03
C LYS A 89 -3.85 2.81 -21.96
N LEU A 90 -4.39 2.75 -20.74
CA LEU A 90 -3.90 3.54 -19.62
C LEU A 90 -2.43 3.20 -19.31
N ALA A 91 -2.07 1.91 -19.24
CA ALA A 91 -0.69 1.47 -19.00
C ALA A 91 0.27 1.97 -20.10
N ILE A 92 -0.12 1.90 -21.37
CA ILE A 92 0.65 2.46 -22.49
C ILE A 92 0.84 3.97 -22.32
N GLY A 93 -0.25 4.70 -22.03
CA GLY A 93 -0.20 6.15 -21.82
C GLY A 93 0.75 6.56 -20.70
N LEU A 94 0.73 5.82 -19.58
CA LEU A 94 1.62 6.05 -18.45
C LEU A 94 3.08 5.72 -18.79
N GLY A 95 3.34 4.61 -19.46
CA GLY A 95 4.70 4.24 -19.91
C GLY A 95 5.32 5.21 -20.90
N ASN A 96 4.50 5.96 -21.66
CA ASN A 96 4.97 7.02 -22.54
C ASN A 96 5.29 8.33 -21.81
N GLN A 97 4.77 8.52 -20.59
CA GLN A 97 4.86 9.79 -19.85
C GLN A 97 5.77 9.73 -18.64
N LEU A 98 5.91 8.55 -18.02
CA LEU A 98 6.59 8.36 -16.75
C LEU A 98 7.83 7.48 -16.92
N PRO A 99 8.85 7.64 -16.05
CA PRO A 99 10.00 6.74 -16.03
C PRO A 99 9.57 5.26 -15.90
N GLY A 100 10.00 4.43 -16.85
CA GLY A 100 9.66 3.02 -16.93
C GLY A 100 9.34 2.60 -18.36
N THR A 101 9.04 1.31 -18.56
CA THR A 101 8.58 0.76 -19.84
C THR A 101 7.07 0.54 -19.81
N THR A 102 6.43 0.43 -20.97
CA THR A 102 5.02 0.01 -21.05
C THR A 102 4.76 -1.32 -20.34
N ALA A 103 5.70 -2.27 -20.42
CA ALA A 103 5.61 -3.55 -19.73
C ALA A 103 5.56 -3.37 -18.20
N ASP A 104 6.35 -2.45 -17.64
CA ASP A 104 6.34 -2.16 -16.21
C ASP A 104 4.97 -1.64 -15.74
N PHE A 105 4.34 -0.75 -16.52
CA PHE A 105 3.01 -0.25 -16.19
C PHE A 105 1.91 -1.28 -16.43
N GLN A 106 2.07 -2.20 -17.39
CA GLN A 106 1.15 -3.33 -17.55
C GLN A 106 1.24 -4.29 -16.35
N ASN A 107 2.46 -4.58 -15.87
CA ASN A 107 2.69 -5.37 -14.66
C ASN A 107 2.15 -4.65 -13.41
N MET A 108 2.27 -3.33 -13.32
CA MET A 108 1.63 -2.52 -12.28
C MET A 108 0.11 -2.69 -12.28
N MET A 109 -0.55 -2.58 -13.44
CA MET A 109 -1.99 -2.79 -13.53
C MET A 109 -2.37 -4.22 -13.16
N GLN A 110 -1.58 -5.20 -13.59
CA GLN A 110 -1.79 -6.60 -13.22
C GLN A 110 -1.69 -6.79 -11.71
N MET A 111 -0.71 -6.16 -11.06
CA MET A 111 -0.55 -6.20 -9.61
C MET A 111 -1.75 -5.57 -8.90
N LEU A 112 -2.24 -4.41 -9.35
CA LEU A 112 -3.45 -3.79 -8.78
C LEU A 112 -4.66 -4.72 -8.85
N VAL A 113 -4.89 -5.35 -10.01
CA VAL A 113 -5.97 -6.34 -10.17
C VAL A 113 -5.78 -7.52 -9.22
N ARG A 114 -4.55 -8.04 -9.09
CA ARG A 114 -4.23 -9.15 -8.17
C ARG A 114 -4.43 -8.80 -6.70
N GLN A 115 -4.22 -7.54 -6.32
CA GLN A 115 -4.52 -7.03 -4.98
C GLN A 115 -6.03 -6.81 -4.75
N GLY A 116 -6.88 -7.12 -5.74
CA GLY A 116 -8.33 -7.02 -5.63
C GLY A 116 -8.88 -5.64 -5.95
N ILE A 117 -8.09 -4.72 -6.53
CA ILE A 117 -8.59 -3.42 -6.98
C ILE A 117 -9.44 -3.63 -8.24
N PRO A 118 -10.74 -3.28 -8.24
CA PRO A 118 -11.61 -3.42 -9.40
C PRO A 118 -11.10 -2.62 -10.60
N ALA A 119 -11.36 -3.13 -11.80
CA ALA A 119 -10.91 -2.48 -13.03
C ALA A 119 -11.45 -1.05 -13.18
N GLU A 120 -12.69 -0.82 -12.73
CA GLU A 120 -13.35 0.47 -12.71
C GLU A 120 -12.60 1.46 -11.80
N ASN A 121 -12.09 0.99 -10.66
CA ASN A 121 -11.33 1.82 -9.72
C ASN A 121 -9.93 2.11 -10.25
N ILE A 122 -9.28 1.13 -10.90
CA ILE A 122 -8.00 1.34 -11.58
C ILE A 122 -8.12 2.47 -12.62
N LEU A 123 -9.17 2.40 -13.46
CA LEU A 123 -9.49 3.43 -14.45
C LEU A 123 -9.96 4.75 -13.82
N GLY A 124 -10.67 4.67 -12.69
CA GLY A 124 -11.25 5.79 -11.95
C GLY A 124 -10.24 6.64 -11.17
N GLY A 125 -8.96 6.28 -11.15
CA GLY A 125 -7.91 7.12 -10.58
C GLY A 125 -6.80 6.33 -9.88
N VAL A 126 -7.08 5.12 -9.38
CA VAL A 126 -6.10 4.33 -8.62
C VAL A 126 -4.86 4.00 -9.45
N GLY A 127 -5.03 3.62 -10.72
CA GLY A 127 -3.91 3.30 -11.61
C GLY A 127 -3.01 4.50 -11.85
N LYS A 128 -3.59 5.68 -12.09
CA LYS A 128 -2.84 6.93 -12.31
C LYS A 128 -2.15 7.42 -11.04
N ALA A 129 -2.86 7.38 -9.91
CA ALA A 129 -2.30 7.75 -8.60
C ALA A 129 -1.11 6.86 -8.24
N THR A 130 -1.24 5.54 -8.42
CA THR A 130 -0.17 4.55 -8.19
C THR A 130 1.05 4.82 -9.07
N ALA A 131 0.83 5.11 -10.36
CA ALA A 131 1.91 5.41 -11.30
C ALA A 131 2.72 6.65 -10.87
N TYR A 132 2.05 7.71 -10.41
CA TYR A 132 2.74 8.87 -9.88
C TYR A 132 3.46 8.55 -8.57
N LEU A 133 2.83 7.80 -7.67
CA LEU A 133 3.46 7.37 -6.43
C LEU A 133 4.75 6.58 -6.68
N ALA A 134 4.78 5.73 -7.71
CA ALA A 134 5.98 5.00 -8.11
C ALA A 134 7.16 5.93 -8.37
N VAL A 135 6.93 7.01 -9.13
CA VAL A 135 7.96 8.02 -9.43
C VAL A 135 8.37 8.77 -8.16
N GLN A 136 7.40 9.16 -7.34
CA GLN A 136 7.63 9.96 -6.14
C GLN A 136 8.43 9.21 -5.08
N LEU A 137 8.11 7.93 -4.86
CA LEU A 137 8.81 7.07 -3.91
C LEU A 137 10.02 6.35 -4.54
N LYS A 138 10.33 6.62 -5.82
CA LYS A 138 11.40 5.97 -6.59
C LYS A 138 11.31 4.43 -6.55
N LYS A 139 10.09 3.91 -6.65
CA LYS A 139 9.79 2.47 -6.68
C LYS A 139 9.56 2.00 -8.11
N THR A 140 9.73 0.69 -8.33
CA THR A 140 9.20 0.08 -9.55
C THR A 140 7.67 0.23 -9.57
N PRO A 141 7.05 0.37 -10.75
CA PRO A 141 5.60 0.45 -10.85
C PRO A 141 4.88 -0.70 -10.14
N GLU A 142 5.38 -1.93 -10.26
CA GLU A 142 4.83 -3.10 -9.57
C GLU A 142 4.90 -2.99 -8.03
N ALA A 143 6.03 -2.59 -7.47
CA ALA A 143 6.16 -2.40 -6.02
C ALA A 143 5.28 -1.25 -5.51
N ALA A 144 5.13 -0.19 -6.32
CA ALA A 144 4.22 0.90 -6.02
C ALA A 144 2.75 0.44 -6.02
N ALA A 145 2.36 -0.48 -6.91
CA ALA A 145 1.01 -1.07 -6.92
C ALA A 145 0.72 -1.88 -5.66
N GLU A 146 1.67 -2.72 -5.21
CA GLU A 146 1.51 -3.45 -3.96
C GLU A 146 1.39 -2.50 -2.77
N PHE A 147 2.26 -1.48 -2.70
CA PHE A 147 2.21 -0.46 -1.64
C PHE A 147 0.88 0.31 -1.68
N ALA A 148 0.47 0.76 -2.87
CA ALA A 148 -0.75 1.52 -3.10
C ALA A 148 -2.00 0.78 -2.61
N ALA A 149 -2.14 -0.48 -2.99
CA ALA A 149 -3.28 -1.31 -2.58
C ALA A 149 -3.29 -1.54 -1.07
N LYS A 150 -2.15 -1.92 -0.47
CA LYS A 150 -2.07 -2.11 0.99
C LYS A 150 -2.33 -0.82 1.76
N MET A 151 -1.87 0.31 1.24
CA MET A 151 -2.11 1.60 1.87
C MET A 151 -3.58 1.99 1.77
N GLN A 152 -4.23 1.79 0.61
CA GLN A 152 -5.67 1.99 0.44
C GLN A 152 -6.47 1.20 1.48
N ASP A 153 -6.14 -0.08 1.64
CA ASP A 153 -6.80 -0.97 2.60
C ASP A 153 -6.57 -0.52 4.04
N ALA A 154 -5.32 -0.16 4.39
CA ALA A 154 -4.94 0.27 5.72
C ALA A 154 -5.63 1.60 6.12
N THR A 155 -5.81 2.51 5.17
CA THR A 155 -6.48 3.79 5.41
C THR A 155 -7.99 3.76 5.11
N GLY A 156 -8.50 2.68 4.53
CA GLY A 156 -9.88 2.60 4.06
C GLY A 156 -10.26 3.76 3.12
N THR A 157 -9.30 4.31 2.38
CA THR A 157 -9.52 5.45 1.49
C THR A 157 -10.30 5.02 0.26
N ALA A 158 -11.28 5.82 -0.14
CA ALA A 158 -12.04 5.58 -1.36
C ALA A 158 -11.13 5.68 -2.60
N SER A 159 -11.44 4.90 -3.63
CA SER A 159 -10.63 4.85 -4.86
C SER A 159 -10.48 6.21 -5.56
N GLU A 160 -11.51 7.05 -5.50
CA GLU A 160 -11.50 8.41 -6.04
C GLU A 160 -10.58 9.37 -5.28
N ASP A 161 -10.32 9.09 -3.99
CA ASP A 161 -9.51 9.91 -3.09
C ASP A 161 -8.04 9.48 -3.04
N MET A 162 -7.66 8.44 -3.80
CA MET A 162 -6.32 7.85 -3.76
C MET A 162 -5.21 8.84 -4.13
N MET A 163 -5.50 9.81 -5.01
CA MET A 163 -4.55 10.87 -5.32
C MET A 163 -4.24 11.75 -4.10
N GLY A 164 -5.27 12.09 -3.31
CA GLY A 164 -5.10 12.88 -2.09
C GLY A 164 -4.38 12.11 -0.99
N LEU A 165 -4.60 10.80 -0.91
CA LEU A 165 -3.86 9.93 0.00
C LEU A 165 -2.38 9.91 -0.36
N PHE A 166 -2.05 9.73 -1.63
CA PHE A 166 -0.66 9.66 -2.07
C PHE A 166 0.08 10.99 -2.01
N ASP A 167 -0.59 12.12 -2.21
CA ASP A 167 -0.03 13.43 -1.86
C ASP A 167 0.35 13.52 -0.37
N THR A 168 -0.49 12.98 0.51
CA THR A 168 -0.22 12.93 1.96
C THR A 168 0.98 12.03 2.28
N ILE A 169 1.03 10.82 1.70
CA ILE A 169 2.15 9.88 1.86
C ILE A 169 3.46 10.46 1.32
N GLN A 170 3.42 11.10 0.14
CA GLN A 170 4.58 11.74 -0.46
C GLN A 170 5.14 12.85 0.46
N LYS A 171 4.27 13.69 1.04
CA LYS A 171 4.69 14.72 1.98
C LYS A 171 5.38 14.13 3.20
N ALA A 172 4.83 13.07 3.78
CA ALA A 172 5.45 12.38 4.91
C ALA A 172 6.80 11.73 4.53
N PHE A 173 6.89 11.14 3.33
CA PHE A 173 8.14 10.60 2.79
C PHE A 173 9.24 11.68 2.66
N TYR A 174 8.90 12.85 2.12
CA TYR A 174 9.86 13.97 2.03
C TYR A 174 10.25 14.56 3.38
N LEU A 175 9.45 14.36 4.42
CA LEU A 175 9.79 14.73 5.79
C LEU A 175 10.66 13.69 6.49
N GLY A 176 11.07 12.63 5.77
CA GLY A 176 12.05 11.65 6.21
C GLY A 176 11.47 10.31 6.65
N VAL A 177 10.14 10.13 6.61
CA VAL A 177 9.51 8.87 7.02
C VAL A 177 9.65 7.83 5.91
N ASP A 178 10.22 6.68 6.23
CA ASP A 178 10.29 5.57 5.28
C ASP A 178 8.89 5.05 4.92
N ASP A 179 8.69 4.66 3.67
CA ASP A 179 7.38 4.25 3.19
C ASP A 179 6.87 2.97 3.86
N THR A 180 7.75 2.01 4.13
CA THR A 180 7.38 0.79 4.86
C THR A 180 7.01 1.10 6.31
N ASN A 181 7.65 2.12 6.88
CA ASN A 181 7.34 2.62 8.21
C ASN A 181 5.95 3.27 8.25
N MET A 182 5.62 4.08 7.25
CA MET A 182 4.28 4.66 7.09
C MET A 182 3.21 3.59 6.91
N LEU A 183 3.45 2.59 6.04
CA LEU A 183 2.51 1.49 5.84
C LEU A 183 2.28 0.69 7.12
N SER A 184 3.35 0.42 7.87
CA SER A 184 3.25 -0.24 9.18
C SER A 184 2.38 0.57 10.15
N PHE A 185 2.57 1.88 10.22
CA PHE A 185 1.77 2.78 11.05
C PHE A 185 0.28 2.76 10.69
N PHE A 186 -0.05 2.94 9.40
CA PHE A 186 -1.44 2.92 8.97
C PHE A 186 -2.08 1.53 9.14
N THR A 187 -1.33 0.47 8.89
CA THR A 187 -1.80 -0.91 9.12
C THR A 187 -2.21 -1.12 10.57
N LYS A 188 -1.40 -0.65 11.53
CA LYS A 188 -1.71 -0.80 12.96
C LYS A 188 -2.82 0.12 13.46
N THR A 189 -3.05 1.25 12.79
CA THR A 189 -4.12 2.19 13.15
C THR A 189 -5.44 1.93 12.41
N SER A 190 -5.45 1.11 11.36
CA SER A 190 -6.62 0.76 10.54
C SER A 190 -7.88 0.45 11.37
N SER A 191 -7.75 -0.35 12.43
CA SER A 191 -8.86 -0.76 13.31
C SER A 191 -9.54 0.38 14.08
N VAL A 192 -8.84 1.50 14.29
CA VAL A 192 -9.36 2.70 14.99
C VAL A 192 -9.52 3.89 14.08
N LEU A 193 -9.16 3.77 12.80
CA LEU A 193 -9.14 4.87 11.86
C LEU A 193 -10.53 5.50 11.69
N LYS A 194 -11.58 4.66 11.59
CA LYS A 194 -12.98 5.10 11.54
C LYS A 194 -13.46 5.81 12.81
N MET A 195 -12.77 5.62 13.93
CA MET A 195 -13.04 6.37 15.17
C MET A 195 -12.43 7.77 15.09
N VAL A 196 -11.33 7.95 14.36
CA VAL A 196 -10.70 9.25 14.11
C VAL A 196 -11.54 10.07 13.13
N ASN A 197 -11.87 9.48 11.98
CA ASN A 197 -12.78 10.07 11.00
C ASN A 197 -13.42 8.94 10.17
N LYS A 198 -14.70 9.10 9.81
CA LYS A 198 -15.41 8.13 8.96
C LYS A 198 -14.86 8.12 7.53
N ASP A 199 -14.34 9.26 7.08
CA ASP A 199 -13.67 9.40 5.81
C ASP A 199 -12.20 8.97 5.93
N GLY A 200 -11.80 7.98 5.14
CA GLY A 200 -10.47 7.37 5.21
C GLY A 200 -9.34 8.34 4.82
N LEU A 201 -9.57 9.19 3.83
CA LEU A 201 -8.60 10.20 3.42
C LEU A 201 -8.38 11.25 4.52
N GLN A 202 -9.45 11.80 5.09
CA GLN A 202 -9.36 12.77 6.17
C GLN A 202 -8.72 12.16 7.42
N ALA A 203 -9.00 10.89 7.72
CA ALA A 203 -8.33 10.19 8.80
C ALA A 203 -6.82 10.07 8.53
N ALA A 204 -6.44 9.65 7.32
CA ALA A 204 -5.03 9.54 6.92
C ALA A 204 -4.30 10.88 6.99
N GLN A 205 -4.90 11.96 6.48
CA GLN A 205 -4.37 13.33 6.56
C GLN A 205 -4.21 13.82 8.00
N SER A 206 -5.12 13.44 8.89
CA SER A 206 -5.05 13.82 10.30
C SER A 206 -3.97 13.05 11.06
N LEU A 207 -3.69 11.80 10.65
CA LEU A 207 -2.71 10.94 11.30
C LEU A 207 -1.30 11.04 10.73
N ALA A 208 -1.14 11.43 9.46
CA ALA A 208 0.17 11.53 8.82
C ALA A 208 1.16 12.44 9.59
N PRO A 209 0.76 13.64 10.08
CA PRO A 209 1.66 14.46 10.91
C PRO A 209 2.10 13.76 12.19
N ILE A 210 1.21 12.96 12.80
CA ILE A 210 1.53 12.18 14.00
C ILE A 210 2.56 11.10 13.67
N SER A 211 2.39 10.40 12.54
CA SER A 211 3.36 9.42 12.05
C SER A 211 4.73 10.05 11.84
N VAL A 212 4.82 11.24 11.22
CA VAL A 212 6.08 11.97 11.03
C VAL A 212 6.72 12.34 12.37
N MET A 213 5.94 12.88 13.30
CA MET A 213 6.47 13.23 14.63
C MET A 213 6.99 12.01 15.39
N MET A 214 6.28 10.88 15.33
CA MET A 214 6.71 9.64 16.01
C MET A 214 7.97 9.06 15.39
N ASP A 215 8.08 9.07 14.06
CA ASP A 215 9.29 8.66 13.34
C ASP A 215 10.50 9.51 13.72
N GLN A 216 10.33 10.85 13.77
CA GLN A 216 11.37 11.78 14.22
C GLN A 216 11.79 11.57 15.69
N MET A 217 10.90 11.03 16.53
CA MET A 217 11.22 10.62 17.90
C MET A 217 11.91 9.25 17.97
N GLY A 218 12.21 8.63 16.82
CA GLY A 218 12.89 7.33 16.71
C GLY A 218 11.95 6.14 16.89
N MET A 219 10.63 6.34 16.86
CA MET A 219 9.67 5.23 16.92
C MET A 219 9.48 4.63 15.52
N ASN A 220 9.58 3.31 15.43
CA ASN A 220 9.12 2.61 14.24
C ASN A 220 7.59 2.70 14.12
N GLY A 221 7.08 2.53 12.90
CA GLY A 221 5.70 2.72 12.52
C GLY A 221 4.77 1.70 13.16
N GLU A 222 5.24 0.48 13.39
CA GLU A 222 4.46 -0.53 14.12
C GLU A 222 4.20 -0.10 15.56
N SER A 223 5.23 0.29 16.30
CA SER A 223 5.14 0.77 17.69
C SER A 223 4.34 2.07 17.76
N ALA A 224 4.61 3.02 16.86
CA ALA A 224 3.88 4.28 16.75
C ALA A 224 2.38 4.04 16.51
N GLY A 225 2.04 3.15 15.57
CA GLY A 225 0.65 2.83 15.24
C GLY A 225 -0.06 2.07 16.36
N ASN A 226 0.63 1.14 17.03
CA ASN A 226 0.11 0.44 18.21
C ASN A 226 -0.15 1.41 19.38
N ALA A 227 0.80 2.30 19.66
CA ALA A 227 0.68 3.33 20.69
C ALA A 227 -0.55 4.19 20.45
N LEU A 228 -0.68 4.74 19.24
CA LEU A 228 -1.82 5.57 18.89
C LEU A 228 -3.15 4.81 18.97
N ARG A 229 -3.18 3.56 18.48
CA ARG A 229 -4.36 2.69 18.59
C ARG A 229 -4.78 2.51 20.06
N LYS A 230 -3.83 2.21 20.95
CA LYS A 230 -4.08 2.05 22.39
C LYS A 230 -4.56 3.35 23.03
N VAL A 231 -3.98 4.49 22.64
CA VAL A 231 -4.38 5.81 23.13
C VAL A 231 -5.85 6.10 22.79
N ILE A 232 -6.24 5.89 21.53
CA ILE A 232 -7.62 6.11 21.06
C ILE A 232 -8.59 5.14 21.78
N GLN A 233 -8.26 3.84 21.82
CA GLN A 233 -9.09 2.82 22.49
C GLN A 233 -9.24 3.10 23.99
N SER A 234 -8.16 3.49 24.66
CA SER A 234 -8.18 3.81 26.09
C SER A 234 -8.95 5.09 26.38
N GLY A 235 -8.85 6.10 25.52
CA GLY A 235 -9.63 7.33 25.62
C GLY A 235 -11.14 7.08 25.57
N LEU A 236 -11.56 6.07 24.82
CA LEU A 236 -12.97 5.63 24.75
C LEU A 236 -13.44 4.82 25.95
N SER A 237 -12.53 4.37 26.84
CA SER A 237 -12.92 3.61 28.01
C SER A 237 -13.56 4.52 29.08
N VAL A 238 -14.87 4.75 28.94
CA VAL A 238 -15.66 5.64 29.83
C VAL A 238 -15.46 5.28 31.30
N LYS A 239 -15.37 3.97 31.62
CA LYS A 239 -15.10 3.51 32.99
C LYS A 239 -13.72 3.95 33.46
N LYS A 240 -12.67 3.70 32.67
CA LYS A 240 -11.28 4.06 33.00
C LYS A 240 -11.13 5.57 33.18
N ILE A 241 -11.66 6.36 32.24
CA ILE A 241 -11.62 7.82 32.31
C ILE A 241 -12.40 8.35 33.52
N ARG A 242 -13.56 7.79 33.84
CA ARG A 242 -14.35 8.16 35.02
C ARG A 242 -13.59 7.88 36.31
N ASP A 243 -12.94 6.73 36.42
CA ASP A 243 -12.20 6.35 37.62
C ASP A 243 -10.94 7.22 37.79
N VAL A 244 -10.22 7.53 36.70
CA VAL A 244 -9.11 8.50 36.72
C VAL A 244 -9.60 9.89 37.16
N ASN A 245 -10.71 10.39 36.60
CA ASN A 245 -11.31 11.66 37.00
C ASN A 245 -11.68 11.70 38.50
N LYS A 246 -12.22 10.61 39.07
CA LYS A 246 -12.50 10.52 40.51
C LYS A 246 -11.23 10.65 41.36
N VAL A 247 -10.15 9.98 40.94
CA VAL A 247 -8.85 10.07 41.63
C VAL A 247 -8.30 11.49 41.55
N MET A 248 -8.33 12.12 40.38
CA MET A 248 -7.89 13.50 40.19
C MET A 248 -8.71 14.50 41.02
N ALA A 249 -10.03 14.28 41.13
CA ALA A 249 -10.90 15.10 41.97
C ALA A 249 -10.54 14.98 43.46
N ARG A 250 -10.29 13.75 43.96
CA ARG A 250 -9.84 13.52 45.36
C ARG A 250 -8.51 14.20 45.65
N GLN A 251 -7.61 14.22 44.68
CA GLN A 251 -6.32 14.92 44.76
C GLN A 251 -6.41 16.44 44.52
N LYS A 252 -7.62 16.99 44.33
CA LYS A 252 -7.88 18.41 44.07
C LYS A 252 -7.05 18.97 42.90
N LEU A 253 -6.86 18.17 41.85
CA LEU A 253 -6.04 18.57 40.69
C LEU A 253 -6.73 19.56 39.75
N GLY A 254 -8.05 19.77 39.88
CA GLY A 254 -8.80 20.73 39.07
C GLY A 254 -8.87 20.37 37.58
N VAL A 255 -8.63 19.11 37.22
CA VAL A 255 -8.66 18.61 35.83
C VAL A 255 -9.72 17.54 35.70
N GLN A 256 -10.52 17.64 34.65
CA GLN A 256 -11.45 16.60 34.20
C GLN A 256 -11.24 16.34 32.72
N LEU A 257 -11.06 15.06 32.40
CA LEU A 257 -10.81 14.57 31.05
C LEU A 257 -12.07 13.94 30.47
N ASP A 258 -12.30 14.21 29.19
CA ASP A 258 -13.33 13.55 28.40
C ASP A 258 -12.88 13.47 26.94
N PHE A 259 -12.52 12.27 26.50
CA PHE A 259 -12.05 12.01 25.14
C PHE A 259 -13.20 11.65 24.18
N THR A 260 -14.45 11.73 24.63
CA THR A 260 -15.62 11.38 23.82
C THR A 260 -16.23 12.61 23.12
N ASP A 261 -17.15 12.36 22.20
CA ASP A 261 -17.99 13.38 21.55
C ASP A 261 -19.30 13.66 22.32
N GLY A 262 -19.46 13.08 23.52
CA GLY A 262 -20.70 13.13 24.30
C GLY A 262 -21.83 12.23 23.79
N LYS A 263 -21.66 11.57 22.63
CA LYS A 263 -22.61 10.60 22.04
C LYS A 263 -22.12 9.16 22.14
N GLY A 264 -21.03 8.93 22.87
CA GLY A 264 -20.43 7.60 23.05
C GLY A 264 -19.39 7.22 22.00
N SER A 265 -18.98 8.16 21.14
CA SER A 265 -17.89 7.97 20.16
C SER A 265 -16.66 8.80 20.55
N PHE A 266 -15.56 8.60 19.83
CA PHE A 266 -14.32 9.33 20.08
C PHE A 266 -14.50 10.79 19.63
N GLY A 267 -14.06 11.75 20.45
CA GLY A 267 -14.25 13.18 20.20
C GLY A 267 -13.33 13.76 19.13
N GLY A 268 -12.60 12.92 18.40
CA GLY A 268 -11.58 13.32 17.42
C GLY A 268 -10.25 13.73 18.05
N LEU A 269 -9.22 13.86 17.21
CA LEU A 269 -7.86 14.19 17.64
C LEU A 269 -7.77 15.58 18.27
N ASP A 270 -8.55 16.55 17.77
CA ASP A 270 -8.58 17.91 18.34
C ASP A 270 -9.11 17.92 19.78
N ASN A 271 -10.15 17.12 20.07
CA ASN A 271 -10.58 16.95 21.45
C ASN A 271 -9.49 16.26 22.26
N MET A 272 -8.89 15.18 21.75
CA MET A 272 -7.81 14.48 22.43
C MET A 272 -6.67 15.43 22.82
N PHE A 273 -6.15 16.23 21.88
CA PHE A 273 -5.09 17.19 22.17
C PHE A 273 -5.54 18.27 23.16
N ARG A 274 -6.77 18.77 23.08
CA ARG A 274 -7.33 19.70 24.08
C ARG A 274 -7.40 19.08 25.48
N GLN A 275 -7.79 17.81 25.60
CA GLN A 275 -7.81 17.11 26.88
C GLN A 275 -6.40 16.90 27.44
N LEU A 276 -5.45 16.46 26.61
CA LEU A 276 -4.05 16.29 27.00
C LEU A 276 -3.42 17.62 27.43
N ALA A 277 -3.76 18.73 26.77
CA ALA A 277 -3.28 20.05 27.13
C ALA A 277 -3.68 20.48 28.56
N LYS A 278 -4.81 20.01 29.08
CA LYS A 278 -5.22 20.28 30.48
C LYS A 278 -4.21 19.71 31.49
N LEU A 279 -3.53 18.61 31.14
CA LEU A 279 -2.54 17.96 32.00
C LEU A 279 -1.22 18.73 32.07
N ARG A 280 -0.99 19.73 31.20
CA ARG A 280 0.21 20.60 31.26
C ARG A 280 0.28 21.44 32.53
N LYS A 281 -0.86 21.68 33.19
CA LYS A 281 -0.92 22.40 34.48
C LYS A 281 -0.45 21.54 35.67
N LEU A 282 -0.32 20.23 35.48
CA LEU A 282 0.15 19.31 36.51
C LEU A 282 1.68 19.24 36.54
N THR A 283 2.25 18.92 37.71
CA THR A 283 3.66 18.56 37.83
C THR A 283 3.96 17.29 37.04
N ASP A 284 5.22 17.08 36.62
CA ASP A 284 5.57 15.94 35.78
C ASP A 284 5.24 14.60 36.44
N VAL A 285 5.49 14.46 37.76
CA VAL A 285 5.12 13.25 38.51
C VAL A 285 3.61 12.97 38.43
N LYS A 286 2.77 13.99 38.62
CA LYS A 286 1.31 13.84 38.56
C LYS A 286 0.83 13.59 37.14
N ARG A 287 1.39 14.30 36.17
CA ARG A 287 1.08 14.14 34.74
C ARG A 287 1.38 12.72 34.28
N THR A 288 2.58 12.22 34.56
CA THR A 288 2.99 10.85 34.22
C THR A 288 2.10 9.82 34.90
N GLY A 289 1.77 10.00 36.19
CA GLY A 289 0.83 9.10 36.88
C GLY A 289 -0.56 9.05 36.24
N VAL A 290 -1.10 10.20 35.81
CA VAL A 290 -2.38 10.27 35.11
C VAL A 290 -2.30 9.62 33.73
N LEU A 291 -1.26 9.90 32.95
CA LEU A 291 -1.07 9.30 31.63
C LEU A 291 -0.96 7.78 31.72
N LYS A 292 -0.17 7.26 32.67
CA LYS A 292 -0.05 5.82 32.92
C LYS A 292 -1.38 5.18 33.29
N ALA A 293 -2.15 5.85 34.16
CA ALA A 293 -3.48 5.37 34.56
C ALA A 293 -4.48 5.36 33.40
N ILE A 294 -4.31 6.20 32.38
CA ILE A 294 -5.22 6.27 31.22
C ILE A 294 -4.77 5.38 30.08
N PHE A 295 -3.49 5.40 29.70
CA PHE A 295 -3.03 4.81 28.45
C PHE A 295 -2.28 3.48 28.65
N GLY A 296 -1.72 3.24 29.83
CA GLY A 296 -0.84 2.11 30.08
C GLY A 296 0.56 2.58 30.46
N ASP A 297 1.41 1.64 30.82
CA ASP A 297 2.83 1.85 31.12
C ASP A 297 3.64 0.74 30.44
N ASP A 298 3.37 0.56 29.15
CA ASP A 298 4.05 -0.45 28.34
C ASP A 298 5.11 0.21 27.46
N ALA A 299 5.98 -0.57 26.82
CA ALA A 299 7.09 -0.02 26.04
C ALA A 299 6.66 0.91 24.89
N GLU A 300 5.37 0.90 24.54
CA GLU A 300 4.78 1.72 23.48
C GLU A 300 3.92 2.88 24.01
N THR A 301 3.59 2.95 25.32
CA THR A 301 2.66 3.95 25.92
C THR A 301 3.17 4.55 27.22
#